data_AF-A0AA85EKY9-F1
#
_entry.id   AF-A0AA85EKY9-F1
#
_cell.length_a   1.000
_cell.length_b   1.000
_cell.length_c   1.000
_cell.angle_alpha   90.00
_cell.angle_beta   90.00
_cell.angle_gamma   90.00
#
_symmetry.space_group_name_H-M   'P 1'
#
loop_
_entity.id
_entity.type
_entity.pdbx_description
1 polymer ?
#
loop_
_entity_poly.entity_id
_entity_poly.type
_entity_poly.pdbx_seq_one_letter_code
_entity_poly.pdbx_strand_id
1 'polypeptide(L)'
;MGIFDIVKDEVHIKNTQNSSIIVVPDSGFCVKLKSKNQEKVFVNICTSEKVPIPKDLTEDELRSILNDIDNSPPFKVPMCIGEPHAEVDSAQKGCTAYDVIINPQFYQRVKSSELFEAFLMTVIFEGLENKYGIELERSWIVLKNKKCMGKPQEQCIRTSSRPAIIEMNDSQPPKPKVIELPDPPFKSDTPKYEIIKVKDDVSGEVCCLVARIIMPKLLLR
;
A
#
# COMPACT_ATOMS: atom_id res chain seq x y z
N MET A 1 19.92 9.65 -54.31
CA MET A 1 18.90 10.66 -53.93
C MET A 1 17.88 9.91 -53.10
N GLY A 2 17.96 10.06 -51.77
CA GLY A 2 17.13 9.30 -50.83
C GLY A 2 15.80 9.99 -50.55
N ILE A 3 14.91 9.30 -49.84
CA ILE A 3 14.01 9.89 -48.84
C ILE A 3 13.41 8.79 -47.93
N PHE A 4 13.90 8.81 -46.69
CA PHE A 4 13.30 8.45 -45.39
C PHE A 4 13.06 6.98 -44.97
N ASP A 5 13.89 6.61 -44.00
CA ASP A 5 13.76 5.55 -43.00
C ASP A 5 12.45 5.62 -42.20
N ILE A 6 11.86 4.45 -41.94
CA ILE A 6 11.00 4.24 -40.77
C ILE A 6 11.57 3.05 -40.00
N VAL A 7 12.28 3.39 -38.93
CA VAL A 7 12.69 2.50 -37.85
C VAL A 7 11.42 1.90 -37.24
N LYS A 8 11.30 0.57 -37.23
CA LYS A 8 10.33 -0.11 -36.37
C LYS A 8 10.88 -0.04 -34.96
N ASP A 9 10.28 0.79 -34.13
CA ASP A 9 10.52 0.77 -32.69
C ASP A 9 10.23 -0.63 -32.15
N GLU A 10 11.27 -1.31 -31.70
CA GLU A 10 11.13 -2.46 -30.82
C GLU A 10 10.51 -1.96 -29.51
N VAL A 11 9.24 -2.32 -29.29
CA VAL A 11 8.60 -2.14 -27.99
C VAL A 11 9.31 -3.08 -27.02
N HIS A 12 10.29 -2.52 -26.30
CA HIS A 12 10.93 -3.16 -25.18
C HIS A 12 9.89 -3.25 -24.05
N ILE A 13 9.18 -4.38 -23.98
CA ILE A 13 8.41 -4.73 -22.78
C ILE A 13 9.44 -4.93 -21.68
N LYS A 14 9.72 -3.87 -20.91
CA LYS A 14 10.43 -3.98 -19.65
C LYS A 14 9.57 -4.84 -18.75
N ASN A 15 9.92 -6.12 -18.69
CA ASN A 15 9.34 -7.07 -17.76
C ASN A 15 9.71 -6.57 -16.36
N THR A 16 8.84 -5.79 -15.72
CA THR A 16 9.03 -5.36 -14.34
C THR A 16 9.00 -6.62 -13.47
N GLN A 17 10.18 -7.13 -13.13
CA GLN A 17 10.31 -8.08 -12.04
C GLN A 17 9.75 -7.39 -10.79
N ASN A 18 8.51 -7.72 -10.42
CA ASN A 18 7.92 -7.32 -9.15
C ASN A 18 8.66 -8.08 -8.04
N SER A 19 9.81 -7.58 -7.59
CA SER A 19 10.49 -8.14 -6.43
C SER A 19 9.77 -7.65 -5.17
N SER A 20 9.14 -8.58 -4.45
CA SER A 20 8.62 -8.34 -3.12
C SER A 20 9.70 -8.66 -2.09
N ILE A 21 9.87 -7.80 -1.10
CA ILE A 21 10.84 -7.99 -0.03
C ILE A 21 10.14 -7.97 1.33
N ILE A 22 10.55 -8.87 2.22
CA ILE A 22 10.10 -8.87 3.60
C ILE A 22 10.92 -7.82 4.36
N VAL A 23 10.21 -7.06 5.20
CA VAL A 23 10.76 -5.94 5.96
C VAL A 23 10.30 -6.05 7.40
N VAL A 24 11.28 -6.13 8.31
CA VAL A 24 11.09 -5.80 9.71
C VAL A 24 11.35 -4.29 9.83
N PRO A 25 10.34 -3.47 10.18
CA PRO A 25 10.53 -2.02 10.23
C PRO A 25 11.08 -1.57 11.58
N ASP A 26 11.77 -0.44 11.57
CA ASP A 26 12.26 0.21 12.79
C ASP A 26 11.14 1.01 13.46
N SER A 27 11.03 0.88 14.78
CA SER A 27 10.02 1.58 15.59
C SER A 27 10.23 3.09 15.62
N GLY A 28 9.23 3.86 15.18
CA GLY A 28 9.25 5.32 15.22
C GLY A 28 8.47 5.89 16.41
N PHE A 29 7.23 6.33 16.17
CA PHE A 29 6.32 6.83 17.21
C PHE A 29 4.95 6.16 17.13
N CYS A 30 4.25 6.10 18.27
CA CYS A 30 2.94 5.48 18.36
C CYS A 30 1.87 6.56 18.50
N VAL A 31 0.82 6.43 17.72
CA VAL A 31 -0.35 7.29 17.74
C VAL A 31 -1.51 6.52 18.33
N LYS A 32 -2.17 7.13 19.31
CA LYS A 32 -3.43 6.64 19.87
C LYS A 32 -4.58 7.42 19.26
N LEU A 33 -5.58 6.70 18.79
CA LEU A 33 -6.82 7.23 18.24
C LEU A 33 -8.01 6.39 18.72
N LYS A 34 -9.20 6.75 18.26
CA LYS A 34 -10.44 6.01 18.52
C LYS A 34 -11.15 5.70 17.21
N SER A 35 -11.86 4.58 17.17
CA SER A 35 -12.88 4.36 16.15
C SER A 35 -14.14 5.16 16.49
N LYS A 36 -15.06 5.33 15.52
CA LYS A 36 -16.38 5.92 15.80
C LYS A 36 -17.16 5.17 16.88
N ASN A 37 -16.88 3.88 17.06
CA ASN A 37 -17.47 3.03 18.09
C ASN A 37 -16.79 3.19 19.47
N GLN A 38 -15.94 4.21 19.66
CA GLN A 38 -15.17 4.47 20.88
C GLN A 38 -14.13 3.39 21.23
N GLU A 39 -13.76 2.52 20.29
CA GLU A 39 -12.73 1.50 20.50
C GLU A 39 -11.34 2.11 20.38
N LYS A 40 -10.39 1.64 21.19
CA LYS A 40 -9.01 2.13 21.13
C LYS A 40 -8.30 1.53 19.92
N VAL A 41 -7.79 2.42 19.08
CA VAL A 41 -6.95 2.06 17.94
C VAL A 41 -5.58 2.70 18.13
N PHE A 42 -4.54 1.95 17.81
CA PHE A 42 -3.16 2.43 17.80
C PHE A 42 -2.60 2.33 16.39
N VAL A 43 -1.84 3.33 15.98
CA VAL A 43 -1.08 3.30 14.74
C VAL A 43 0.38 3.52 15.08
N ASN A 44 1.21 2.53 14.76
CA ASN A 44 2.65 2.59 14.90
C ASN A 44 3.23 3.16 13.61
N ILE A 45 3.84 4.34 13.69
CA ILE A 45 4.60 4.91 12.58
C ILE A 45 6.01 4.36 12.67
N CYS A 46 6.30 3.39 11.81
CA CYS A 46 7.58 2.73 11.70
C CYS A 46 8.31 3.19 10.43
N THR A 47 9.59 2.85 10.33
CA THR A 47 10.44 3.31 9.22
C THR A 47 11.18 2.18 8.53
N SER A 48 11.41 2.31 7.22
CA SER A 48 12.32 1.43 6.48
C SER A 48 12.83 2.10 5.21
N GLU A 49 14.14 1.99 4.94
CA GLU A 49 14.78 2.47 3.70
C GLU A 49 14.25 1.77 2.44
N LYS A 50 13.59 0.63 2.62
CA LYS A 50 12.95 -0.15 1.55
C LYS A 50 11.68 0.51 1.02
N VAL A 51 11.07 1.44 1.77
CA VAL A 51 9.96 2.26 1.28
C VAL A 51 10.52 3.43 0.48
N PRO A 52 10.04 3.67 -0.75
CA PRO A 52 10.50 4.81 -1.56
C PRO A 52 10.33 6.15 -0.84
N ILE A 53 11.30 7.04 -1.00
CA ILE A 53 11.23 8.41 -0.50
C ILE A 53 10.15 9.16 -1.32
N PRO A 54 9.22 9.91 -0.70
CA PRO A 54 8.33 10.80 -1.43
C PRO A 54 9.10 11.91 -2.15
N LYS A 55 8.44 12.63 -3.05
CA LYS A 55 9.05 13.81 -3.67
C LYS A 55 9.45 14.81 -2.59
N ASP A 56 10.59 15.45 -2.80
CA ASP A 56 10.99 16.57 -1.94
C ASP A 56 10.03 17.73 -2.13
N LEU A 57 9.52 18.21 -1.01
CA LEU A 57 8.50 19.24 -0.93
C LEU A 57 8.75 20.06 0.34
N THR A 58 8.71 21.38 0.19
CA THR A 58 8.79 22.33 1.31
C THR A 58 7.43 22.48 1.99
N GLU A 59 7.42 23.07 3.19
CA GLU A 59 6.16 23.32 3.91
C GLU A 59 5.24 24.31 3.16
N ASP A 60 5.83 25.33 2.52
CA ASP A 60 5.06 26.32 1.75
C ASP A 60 4.46 25.71 0.49
N GLU A 61 5.21 24.85 -0.22
CA GLU A 61 4.67 24.12 -1.36
C GLU A 61 3.53 23.17 -0.93
N LEU A 62 3.68 22.47 0.20
CA LEU A 62 2.60 21.64 0.75
C LEU A 62 1.37 22.48 1.09
N ARG A 63 1.55 23.65 1.71
CA ARG A 63 0.46 24.57 2.03
C ARG A 63 -0.24 25.07 0.76
N SER A 64 0.51 25.40 -0.30
CA SER A 64 -0.05 25.76 -1.60
C SER A 64 -0.88 24.62 -2.19
N ILE A 65 -0.38 23.38 -2.16
CA ILE A 65 -1.12 22.20 -2.65
C ILE A 65 -2.41 21.99 -1.86
N LEU A 66 -2.38 22.16 -0.52
CA LEU A 66 -3.57 21.98 0.33
C LEU A 66 -4.61 23.09 0.17
N ASN A 67 -4.20 24.30 -0.21
CA ASN A 67 -5.12 25.43 -0.44
C ASN A 67 -5.83 25.32 -1.80
N ASP A 68 -5.21 24.68 -2.78
CA ASP A 68 -5.73 24.54 -4.15
C ASP A 68 -5.55 23.11 -4.65
N ILE A 69 -6.22 22.16 -3.98
CA ILE A 69 -6.09 20.72 -4.24
C ILE A 69 -6.51 20.36 -5.68
N ASP A 70 -7.52 21.05 -6.22
CA ASP A 70 -8.08 20.74 -7.54
C ASP A 70 -7.15 21.14 -8.69
N ASN A 71 -6.37 22.22 -8.53
CA ASN A 71 -5.46 22.70 -9.58
C ASN A 71 -3.98 22.35 -9.31
N SER A 72 -3.66 21.82 -8.13
CA SER A 72 -2.30 21.45 -7.77
C SER A 72 -1.96 19.99 -8.12
N PRO A 73 -0.70 19.69 -8.47
CA PRO A 73 -0.29 18.30 -8.69
C PRO A 73 -0.40 17.49 -7.39
N PRO A 74 -0.90 16.24 -7.43
CA PRO A 74 -1.09 15.45 -6.23
C PRO A 74 0.25 15.11 -5.58
N PHE A 75 0.39 15.44 -4.30
CA PHE A 75 1.51 14.99 -3.48
C PHE A 75 1.23 13.58 -2.97
N LYS A 76 2.11 12.62 -3.33
CA LYS A 76 1.96 11.21 -2.99
C LYS A 76 2.97 10.82 -1.92
N VAL A 77 2.49 10.19 -0.86
CA VAL A 77 3.33 9.61 0.20
C VAL A 77 3.34 8.08 0.04
N PRO A 78 4.48 7.49 -0.36
CA PRO A 78 4.64 6.04 -0.32
C PRO A 78 4.61 5.57 1.14
N MET A 79 3.70 4.65 1.46
CA MET A 79 3.64 4.00 2.77
C MET A 79 3.14 2.56 2.62
N CYS A 80 3.51 1.70 3.57
CA CYS A 80 2.95 0.35 3.70
C CYS A 80 2.04 0.31 4.91
N ILE A 81 0.83 -0.21 4.74
CA ILE A 81 -0.16 -0.37 5.82
C ILE A 81 -0.24 -1.86 6.13
N GLY A 82 0.27 -2.25 7.29
CA GLY A 82 0.26 -3.63 7.80
C GLY A 82 -1.11 -4.06 8.32
N GLU A 83 -1.29 -5.38 8.40
CA GLU A 83 -2.52 -6.01 8.91
C GLU A 83 -2.80 -5.63 10.38
N PRO A 84 -4.08 -5.55 10.79
CA PRO A 84 -4.42 -5.31 12.19
C PRO A 84 -3.88 -6.42 13.08
N HIS A 85 -3.36 -6.05 14.24
CA HIS A 85 -3.00 -7.00 15.29
C HIS A 85 -3.59 -6.58 16.65
N ALA A 86 -3.95 -7.58 17.45
CA ALA A 86 -4.60 -7.39 18.74
C ALA A 86 -3.55 -7.23 19.84
N GLU A 87 -3.68 -6.16 20.63
CA GLU A 87 -2.76 -5.80 21.70
C GLU A 87 -3.52 -5.46 22.98
N VAL A 88 -2.80 -5.40 24.10
CA VAL A 88 -3.38 -5.06 25.41
C VAL A 88 -2.85 -3.72 25.89
N ASP A 89 -3.77 -2.82 26.25
CA ASP A 89 -3.42 -1.50 26.78
C ASP A 89 -2.96 -1.52 28.25
N SER A 90 -2.53 -0.37 28.74
CA SER A 90 -2.09 -0.21 30.13
C SER A 90 -3.20 -0.48 31.16
N ALA A 91 -4.47 -0.47 30.75
CA ALA A 91 -5.63 -0.78 31.56
C ALA A 91 -6.09 -2.24 31.39
N GLN A 92 -5.25 -3.10 30.81
CA GLN A 92 -5.55 -4.52 30.53
C GLN A 92 -6.78 -4.73 29.63
N LYS A 93 -7.08 -3.76 28.76
CA LYS A 93 -8.16 -3.87 27.76
C LYS A 93 -7.58 -4.16 26.39
N GLY A 94 -8.24 -5.04 25.65
CA GLY A 94 -7.92 -5.32 24.25
C GLY A 94 -8.08 -4.07 23.38
N CYS A 95 -7.18 -3.93 22.42
CA CYS A 95 -7.17 -2.84 21.44
C CYS A 95 -6.53 -3.32 20.14
N THR A 96 -6.77 -2.57 19.06
CA THR A 96 -6.23 -2.91 17.73
C THR A 96 -5.07 -1.99 17.41
N ALA A 97 -3.96 -2.55 16.95
CA ALA A 97 -2.81 -1.82 16.47
C ALA A 97 -2.59 -2.07 14.97
N TYR A 98 -2.11 -1.04 14.27
CA TYR A 98 -1.71 -1.08 12.87
C TYR A 98 -0.29 -0.55 12.72
N ASP A 99 0.52 -1.23 11.92
CA ASP A 99 1.89 -0.81 11.63
C ASP A 99 1.94 -0.12 10.27
N VAL A 100 2.27 1.18 10.25
CA VAL A 100 2.45 1.96 9.02
C VAL A 100 3.93 2.25 8.83
N ILE A 101 4.50 1.79 7.71
CA ILE A 101 5.91 1.95 7.40
C ILE A 101 6.09 3.07 6.37
N ILE A 102 6.90 4.07 6.70
CA ILE A 102 7.31 5.16 5.80
C ILE A 102 8.82 5.21 5.64
N ASN A 103 9.31 5.98 4.66
CA ASN A 103 10.74 6.18 4.51
C ASN A 103 11.33 7.01 5.69
N PRO A 104 12.51 6.64 6.24
CA PRO A 104 13.15 7.37 7.35
C PRO A 104 13.39 8.87 7.09
N GLN A 105 13.71 9.28 5.87
CA GLN A 105 13.94 10.69 5.54
C GLN A 105 12.64 11.50 5.65
N PHE A 106 11.54 10.96 5.13
CA PHE A 106 10.23 11.58 5.26
C PHE A 106 9.76 11.60 6.73
N TYR A 107 10.05 10.55 7.49
CA TYR A 107 9.77 10.50 8.92
C TYR A 107 10.44 11.64 9.70
N GLN A 108 11.67 12.03 9.35
CA GLN A 108 12.31 13.19 9.99
C GLN A 108 11.55 14.49 9.72
N ARG A 109 11.05 14.70 8.49
CA ARG A 109 10.24 15.88 8.15
C ARG A 109 8.94 15.93 8.95
N VAL A 110 8.26 14.79 9.03
CA VAL A 110 7.04 14.62 9.83
C VAL A 110 7.30 14.98 11.29
N LYS A 111 8.44 14.57 11.86
CA LYS A 111 8.80 14.93 13.23
C LYS A 111 9.13 16.40 13.44
N SER A 112 9.59 17.09 12.41
CA SER A 112 10.00 18.49 12.50
C SER A 112 8.90 19.50 12.17
N SER A 113 7.79 19.08 11.55
CA SER A 113 6.73 19.98 11.09
C SER A 113 5.36 19.41 11.38
N GLU A 114 4.56 20.19 12.13
CA GLU A 114 3.17 19.86 12.45
C GLU A 114 2.30 19.76 11.19
N LEU A 115 2.62 20.51 10.13
CA LEU A 115 1.90 20.43 8.85
C LEU A 115 2.09 19.07 8.20
N PHE A 116 3.33 18.57 8.14
CA PHE A 116 3.63 17.25 7.59
C PHE A 116 3.08 16.13 8.47
N GLU A 117 3.07 16.30 9.81
CA GLU A 117 2.40 15.36 10.72
C GLU A 117 0.89 15.28 10.44
N ALA A 118 0.20 16.41 10.45
CA ALA A 118 -1.25 16.46 10.22
C ALA A 118 -1.62 15.92 8.83
N PHE A 119 -0.81 16.23 7.81
CA PHE A 119 -0.96 15.69 6.47
C PHE A 119 -0.79 14.16 6.45
N LEU A 120 0.29 13.63 7.02
CA LEU A 120 0.50 12.18 7.10
C LEU A 120 -0.65 11.49 7.83
N MET A 121 -1.11 12.05 8.96
CA MET A 121 -2.20 11.47 9.73
C MET A 121 -3.50 11.41 8.94
N THR A 122 -3.80 12.44 8.14
CA THR A 122 -4.95 12.45 7.24
C THR A 122 -4.88 11.32 6.22
N VAL A 123 -3.74 11.17 5.55
CA VAL A 123 -3.52 10.11 4.56
C VAL A 123 -3.59 8.72 5.20
N ILE A 124 -3.08 8.56 6.42
CA ILE A 124 -3.17 7.30 7.17
C ILE A 124 -4.60 6.95 7.52
N PHE A 125 -5.41 7.92 7.98
CA PHE A 125 -6.82 7.66 8.28
C PHE A 125 -7.56 7.19 7.04
N GLU A 126 -7.45 7.92 5.93
CA GLU A 126 -8.06 7.52 4.67
C GLU A 126 -7.54 6.15 4.20
N GLY A 127 -6.24 5.91 4.33
CA GLY A 127 -5.63 4.63 3.96
C GLY A 127 -6.17 3.45 4.78
N LEU A 128 -6.31 3.61 6.09
CA LEU A 128 -6.84 2.58 6.99
C LEU A 128 -8.33 2.34 6.77
N GLU A 129 -9.12 3.40 6.67
CA GLU A 129 -10.56 3.32 6.41
C GLU A 129 -10.84 2.66 5.06
N ASN A 130 -10.10 3.03 4.01
CA ASN A 130 -10.24 2.43 2.68
C ASN A 130 -9.75 0.98 2.65
N LYS A 131 -8.65 0.64 3.33
CA LYS A 131 -8.07 -0.72 3.30
C LYS A 131 -8.89 -1.72 4.12
N TYR A 132 -9.41 -1.30 5.27
CA TYR A 132 -10.05 -2.20 6.24
C TYR A 132 -11.55 -1.96 6.45
N GLY A 133 -12.14 -0.93 5.82
CA GLY A 133 -13.56 -0.62 5.98
C GLY A 133 -13.92 -0.17 7.39
N ILE A 134 -12.96 0.43 8.11
CA ILE A 134 -13.17 0.97 9.46
C ILE A 134 -13.51 2.46 9.39
N GLU A 135 -14.00 3.02 10.49
CA GLU A 135 -14.24 4.46 10.60
C GLU A 135 -13.51 5.03 11.82
N LEU A 136 -12.67 6.03 11.61
CA LEU A 136 -11.78 6.59 12.61
C LEU A 136 -12.20 8.02 13.00
N GLU A 137 -12.05 8.36 14.28
CA GLU A 137 -12.17 9.75 14.72
C GLU A 137 -10.99 10.57 14.21
N ARG A 138 -11.24 11.80 13.75
CA ARG A 138 -10.20 12.74 13.30
C ARG A 138 -9.49 13.44 14.46
N SER A 139 -9.32 12.74 15.58
CA SER A 139 -8.58 13.18 16.75
C SER A 139 -7.56 12.11 17.14
N TRP A 140 -6.33 12.54 17.40
CA TRP A 140 -5.25 11.62 17.76
C TRP A 140 -4.34 12.20 18.83
N ILE A 141 -3.61 11.31 19.50
CA ILE A 141 -2.61 11.64 20.51
C ILE A 141 -1.34 10.88 20.19
N VAL A 142 -0.26 11.60 19.93
CA VAL A 142 1.08 11.00 19.82
C VAL A 142 1.59 10.63 21.21
N LEU A 143 1.94 9.36 21.41
CA LEU A 143 2.44 8.86 22.70
C LEU A 143 3.90 9.25 22.89
N LYS A 144 4.21 9.95 23.99
CA LYS A 144 5.58 10.41 24.29
C LYS A 144 6.50 9.29 24.80
N ASN A 145 5.95 8.35 25.57
CA ASN A 145 6.73 7.32 26.30
C ASN A 145 6.62 5.93 25.66
N LYS A 146 5.99 5.81 24.49
CA LYS A 146 5.80 4.54 23.81
C LYS A 146 5.98 4.74 22.30
N LYS A 147 6.95 4.03 21.71
CA LYS A 147 7.28 4.12 20.29
C LYS A 147 6.40 3.23 19.42
N CYS A 148 6.04 2.05 19.92
CA CYS A 148 5.12 1.12 19.27
C CYS A 148 4.21 0.45 20.30
N MET A 149 2.98 0.18 19.89
CA MET A 149 2.05 -0.71 20.56
C MET A 149 2.30 -2.12 20.05
N GLY A 150 2.73 -3.03 20.93
CA GLY A 150 3.18 -4.36 20.52
C GLY A 150 4.58 -4.36 19.91
N LYS A 151 4.89 -5.48 19.25
CA LYS A 151 6.09 -5.62 18.40
C LYS A 151 5.69 -5.31 16.95
N PRO A 152 6.42 -4.42 16.24
CA PRO A 152 6.17 -4.21 14.82
C PRO A 152 6.21 -5.53 14.05
N GLN A 153 5.18 -5.78 13.25
CA GLN A 153 5.06 -6.99 12.45
C GLN A 153 5.87 -6.88 11.16
N GLU A 154 6.34 -8.03 10.67
CA GLU A 154 6.95 -8.12 9.35
C GLU A 154 5.94 -7.79 8.25
N GLN A 155 6.37 -7.02 7.26
CA GLN A 155 5.54 -6.66 6.12
C GLN A 155 6.21 -7.00 4.80
N CYS A 156 5.41 -7.46 3.84
CA CYS A 156 5.84 -7.72 2.48
C CYS A 156 5.67 -6.46 1.63
N ILE A 157 6.77 -5.81 1.28
CA ILE A 157 6.80 -4.56 0.51
C ILE A 157 7.14 -4.86 -0.94
N ARG A 158 6.39 -4.27 -1.86
CA ARG A 158 6.76 -4.26 -3.29
C ARG A 158 7.76 -3.14 -3.53
N THR A 159 8.91 -3.47 -4.08
CA THR A 159 10.00 -2.50 -4.31
C THR A 159 9.75 -1.54 -5.47
N SER A 160 8.90 -1.92 -6.42
CA SER A 160 8.56 -1.09 -7.58
C SER A 160 7.24 -0.34 -7.38
N SER A 161 7.23 0.96 -7.67
CA SER A 161 6.00 1.74 -7.80
C SER A 161 5.14 1.19 -8.93
N ARG A 162 3.83 1.06 -8.71
CA ARG A 162 2.91 0.77 -9.82
C ARG A 162 2.90 1.99 -10.76
N PRO A 163 2.84 1.81 -12.09
CA PRO A 163 2.38 2.89 -12.95
C PRO A 163 0.99 3.32 -12.47
N ALA A 164 0.79 4.63 -12.32
CA ALA A 164 -0.47 5.17 -11.88
C ALA A 164 -1.54 4.87 -12.93
N ILE A 165 -2.61 4.16 -12.54
CA ILE A 165 -3.83 4.15 -13.35
C ILE A 165 -4.46 5.52 -13.11
N ILE A 166 -4.30 6.41 -14.08
CA ILE A 166 -4.97 7.71 -14.09
C ILE A 166 -6.26 7.49 -14.87
N GLU A 167 -7.41 7.69 -14.22
CA GLU A 167 -8.68 7.75 -14.94
C GLU A 167 -8.63 9.01 -15.82
N MET A 168 -8.54 8.82 -17.14
CA MET A 168 -8.75 9.89 -18.11
C MET A 168 -10.23 10.25 -18.06
N ASN A 169 -10.51 11.52 -17.78
CA ASN A 169 -11.86 12.06 -17.76
C ASN A 169 -12.39 12.18 -19.20
N ASP A 170 -12.75 11.05 -19.81
CA ASP A 170 -13.57 11.03 -21.00
C ASP A 170 -15.04 11.04 -20.60
N SER A 171 -15.76 11.94 -21.25
CA SER A 171 -17.17 12.26 -21.05
C SER A 171 -18.03 11.03 -20.76
N GLN A 172 -18.85 11.12 -19.70
CA GLN A 172 -19.86 10.15 -19.24
C GLN A 172 -20.00 8.88 -20.09
N PRO A 173 -19.55 7.71 -19.60
CA PRO A 173 -20.02 6.46 -20.18
C PRO A 173 -21.53 6.32 -19.89
N PRO A 174 -22.33 5.85 -20.86
CA PRO A 174 -23.73 5.56 -20.62
C PRO A 174 -23.83 4.48 -19.52
N LYS A 175 -24.82 4.64 -18.63
CA LYS A 175 -25.13 3.72 -17.52
C LYS A 175 -24.89 2.25 -17.93
N PRO A 176 -24.21 1.44 -17.10
CA PRO A 176 -24.01 0.04 -17.42
C PRO A 176 -25.37 -0.64 -17.49
N LYS A 177 -25.79 -1.04 -18.69
CA LYS A 177 -26.75 -2.13 -18.83
C LYS A 177 -26.05 -3.34 -18.23
N VAL A 178 -26.67 -3.96 -17.23
CA VAL A 178 -26.30 -5.30 -16.79
C VAL A 178 -26.41 -6.19 -18.02
N ILE A 179 -25.27 -6.53 -18.62
CA ILE A 179 -25.18 -7.61 -19.57
C ILE A 179 -25.00 -8.83 -18.69
N GLU A 180 -26.07 -9.59 -18.49
CA GLU A 180 -25.94 -10.98 -18.05
C GLU A 180 -25.08 -11.66 -19.11
N LEU A 181 -23.80 -11.89 -18.78
CA LEU A 181 -22.95 -12.76 -19.57
C LEU A 181 -23.63 -14.13 -19.55
N PRO A 182 -23.97 -14.72 -20.71
CA PRO A 182 -24.41 -16.10 -20.73
C PRO A 182 -23.34 -16.95 -20.05
N ASP A 183 -23.77 -17.96 -19.28
CA ASP A 183 -22.87 -18.93 -18.68
C ASP A 183 -21.81 -19.36 -19.71
N PRO A 184 -20.52 -19.35 -19.35
CA PRO A 184 -19.47 -19.64 -20.31
C PRO A 184 -19.76 -20.98 -20.99
N PRO A 185 -19.70 -21.08 -22.33
CA PRO A 185 -20.14 -22.26 -23.08
C PRO A 185 -19.22 -23.48 -22.89
N PHE A 186 -18.27 -23.41 -21.95
CA PHE A 186 -17.26 -24.41 -21.72
C PHE A 186 -17.32 -24.89 -20.27
N LYS A 187 -17.61 -26.18 -20.09
CA LYS A 187 -17.21 -26.93 -18.89
C LYS A 187 -15.68 -26.89 -18.85
N SER A 188 -15.10 -26.00 -18.05
CA SER A 188 -13.66 -25.98 -17.86
C SER A 188 -13.27 -27.06 -16.86
N ASP A 189 -12.41 -27.98 -17.30
CA ASP A 189 -11.75 -28.89 -16.37
C ASP A 189 -10.94 -28.06 -15.35
N THR A 190 -11.01 -28.41 -14.08
CA THR A 190 -10.23 -27.75 -13.02
C THR A 190 -8.75 -27.76 -13.41
N PRO A 191 -8.06 -26.60 -13.44
CA PRO A 191 -6.68 -26.55 -13.88
C PRO A 191 -5.81 -27.35 -12.92
N LYS A 192 -4.92 -28.17 -13.47
CA LYS A 192 -3.94 -28.89 -12.68
C LYS A 192 -2.98 -27.88 -12.07
N TYR A 193 -2.66 -28.02 -10.79
CA TYR A 193 -1.67 -27.17 -10.14
C TYR A 193 -0.71 -27.99 -9.28
N GLU A 194 0.48 -27.44 -9.09
CA GLU A 194 1.52 -27.98 -8.22
C GLU A 194 1.87 -26.92 -7.16
N ILE A 195 1.86 -27.29 -5.88
CA ILE A 195 2.28 -26.40 -4.79
C ILE A 195 3.72 -26.74 -4.41
N ILE A 196 4.62 -25.78 -4.63
CA ILE A 196 6.04 -25.90 -4.31
C ILE A 196 6.30 -25.18 -2.99
N LYS A 197 6.91 -25.88 -2.03
CA LYS A 197 7.41 -25.29 -0.79
C LYS A 197 8.79 -24.69 -1.05
N VAL A 198 8.90 -23.38 -1.04
CA VAL A 198 10.19 -22.70 -1.18
C VAL A 198 10.81 -22.60 0.21
N LYS A 199 12.04 -23.08 0.33
CA LYS A 199 12.83 -22.98 1.55
C LYS A 199 13.82 -21.83 1.42
N ASP A 200 14.09 -21.18 2.53
CA ASP A 200 15.15 -20.21 2.65
C ASP A 200 16.50 -20.93 2.56
N ASP A 201 17.40 -20.46 1.69
CA ASP A 201 18.69 -21.12 1.44
C ASP A 201 19.65 -21.03 2.63
N VAL A 202 19.39 -20.13 3.59
CA VAL A 202 20.22 -19.89 4.78
C VAL A 202 19.67 -20.65 5.99
N SER A 203 18.36 -20.61 6.24
CA SER A 203 17.75 -21.26 7.41
C SER A 203 17.23 -22.67 7.13
N GLY A 204 16.97 -23.02 5.86
CA GLY A 204 16.33 -24.27 5.46
C GLY A 204 14.83 -24.37 5.81
N GLU A 205 14.27 -23.31 6.41
CA GLU A 205 12.85 -23.23 6.78
C GLU A 205 12.00 -22.83 5.57
N VAL A 206 10.74 -23.28 5.54
CA VAL A 206 9.82 -22.97 4.43
C VAL A 206 9.39 -21.51 4.54
N CYS A 207 9.87 -20.66 3.63
CA CYS A 207 9.58 -19.23 3.63
C CYS A 207 8.29 -18.88 2.89
N CYS A 208 7.91 -19.63 1.84
CA CYS A 208 6.65 -19.44 1.14
C CYS A 208 6.19 -20.67 0.34
N LEU A 209 4.93 -20.64 -0.09
CA LEU A 209 4.33 -21.62 -1.00
C LEU A 209 4.11 -20.97 -2.37
N VAL A 210 4.57 -21.61 -3.43
CA VAL A 210 4.36 -21.17 -4.82
C VAL A 210 3.47 -22.18 -5.54
N ALA A 211 2.29 -21.74 -5.98
CA ALA A 211 1.40 -22.56 -6.80
C ALA A 211 1.68 -22.36 -8.29
N ARG A 212 2.13 -23.41 -8.98
CA ARG A 212 2.29 -23.44 -10.44
C ARG A 212 1.02 -24.02 -11.06
N ILE A 213 0.20 -23.16 -11.67
CA ILE A 213 -1.06 -23.56 -12.31
C ILE A 213 -0.80 -23.85 -13.79
N ILE A 214 -1.14 -25.07 -14.22
CA ILE A 214 -1.08 -25.50 -15.62
C ILE A 214 -2.46 -25.24 -16.23
N MET A 215 -2.54 -24.19 -17.05
CA MET A 215 -3.76 -23.86 -17.79
C MET A 215 -4.10 -25.00 -18.75
N PRO A 216 -5.33 -25.54 -18.72
CA PRO A 216 -5.76 -26.53 -19.71
C PRO A 216 -5.75 -25.88 -21.10
N LYS A 217 -5.43 -26.67 -22.14
CA LYS A 217 -5.49 -26.20 -23.52
C LYS A 217 -6.95 -25.85 -23.83
N LEU A 218 -7.20 -24.57 -24.13
CA LEU A 218 -8.50 -24.12 -24.62
C LEU A 218 -8.71 -24.68 -26.03
N LEU A 219 -9.52 -25.72 -26.16
CA LEU A 219 -10.00 -26.19 -27.46
C LEU A 219 -11.17 -25.28 -27.87
N LEU A 220 -10.88 -24.31 -28.74
CA LEU A 220 -11.91 -23.59 -29.47
C LEU A 220 -12.61 -24.58 -30.40
N ARG A 221 -13.93 -24.77 -30.23
CA ARG A 221 -14.80 -25.44 -31.20
C ARG A 221 -15.33 -24.42 -32.20
#